data_AF-A0AAV8R864-F1
#
_entry.id   AF-A0AAV8R864-F1
#
_cell.length_a   1.000
_cell.length_b   1.000
_cell.length_c   1.000
_cell.angle_alpha   90.00
_cell.angle_beta   90.00
_cell.angle_gamma   90.00
#
_symmetry.space_group_name_H-M   'P 1'
#
loop_
_entity.id
_entity.type
_entity.pdbx_description
1 polymer ?
#
loop_
_entity_poly.entity_id
_entity_poly.type
_entity_poly.pdbx_seq_one_letter_code
_entity_poly.pdbx_strand_id
1 'polypeptide(L)' 'MSRRNEKNGCRRAAHFAAIHKAFGASNASKLLLQLLVSDRPEAALTISFYEAPARLQDPVYGCVSHIFALQQQILTLEAQ' A
#
# COMPACT_ATOMS: atom_id res chain seq x y z
N MET A 1 12.89 -12.08 26.21
CA MET A 1 12.92 -11.09 25.10
C MET A 1 12.72 -11.66 23.68
N SER A 2 12.38 -12.94 23.46
CA SER A 2 12.35 -13.54 22.09
C SER A 2 11.10 -13.33 21.24
N ARG A 3 9.91 -13.03 21.78
CA ARG A 3 8.66 -13.05 20.98
C ARG A 3 8.42 -11.82 20.07
N ARG A 4 9.23 -10.77 20.18
CA ARG A 4 9.02 -9.52 19.43
C ARG A 4 9.55 -9.58 18.00
N ASN A 5 10.61 -10.37 17.76
CA ASN A 5 11.25 -10.47 16.44
C ASN A 5 10.52 -11.42 15.48
N GLU A 6 9.89 -12.48 15.99
CA GLU A 6 9.11 -13.44 15.18
C GLU A 6 7.86 -12.80 14.56
N LYS A 7 7.15 -11.96 15.33
CA LYS A 7 6.00 -11.17 14.80
C LYS A 7 6.43 -10.13 13.76
N ASN A 8 7.67 -9.65 13.79
CA ASN A 8 8.21 -8.71 12.81
C ASN A 8 8.64 -9.42 11.50
N GLY A 9 9.07 -10.68 11.59
CA GLY A 9 9.38 -11.51 10.41
C GLY A 9 8.12 -11.86 9.61
N CYS A 10 7.09 -12.36 10.30
CA CYS A 10 5.83 -12.76 9.65
C CYS A 10 5.11 -11.59 8.97
N ARG A 11 5.14 -10.39 9.57
CA ARG A 11 4.55 -9.17 9.00
C ARG A 11 5.23 -8.71 7.71
N ARG A 12 6.57 -8.72 7.66
CA ARG A 12 7.31 -8.35 6.44
C ARG A 12 7.02 -9.31 5.29
N ALA A 13 6.94 -10.61 5.58
CA ALA A 13 6.56 -11.61 4.59
C ALA A 13 5.13 -11.39 4.06
N ALA A 14 4.18 -11.03 4.92
CA ALA A 14 2.81 -10.72 4.52
C ALA A 14 2.72 -9.50 3.59
N HIS A 15 3.46 -8.42 3.87
CA HIS A 15 3.50 -7.25 2.98
C HIS A 15 4.14 -7.58 1.64
N PHE A 16 5.24 -8.34 1.63
CA PHE A 16 5.85 -8.76 0.37
C PHE A 16 4.91 -9.65 -0.46
N ALA A 17 4.20 -10.58 0.20
CA ALA A 17 3.18 -11.39 -0.46
C ALA A 17 2.03 -10.53 -1.01
N ALA A 18 1.62 -9.48 -0.30
CA ALA A 18 0.60 -8.56 -0.77
C ALA A 18 1.06 -7.80 -2.02
N ILE A 19 2.28 -7.25 -2.02
CA ILE A 19 2.86 -6.58 -3.19
C ILE A 19 2.95 -7.55 -4.38
N HIS A 20 3.47 -8.75 -4.14
CA HIS A 20 3.60 -9.76 -5.17
C HIS A 20 2.24 -10.14 -5.78
N LYS A 21 1.19 -10.23 -4.96
CA LYS A 21 -0.15 -10.58 -5.43
C LYS A 21 -0.87 -9.41 -6.12
N ALA A 22 -0.70 -8.18 -5.64
CA ALA A 22 -1.38 -6.99 -6.16
C ALA A 22 -0.71 -6.41 -7.42
N PHE A 23 0.63 -6.38 -7.45
CA PHE A 23 1.42 -5.77 -8.52
C PHE A 23 2.27 -6.80 -9.27
N GLY A 24 2.78 -7.81 -8.57
CA GLY A 24 3.84 -8.68 -9.06
C GLY A 24 5.22 -8.07 -8.82
N ALA A 25 6.22 -8.92 -8.57
CA ALA A 25 7.58 -8.46 -8.24
C ALA A 25 8.17 -7.56 -9.34
N SER A 26 8.04 -7.95 -10.60
CA SER A 26 8.60 -7.18 -11.73
C SER A 26 7.93 -5.82 -11.92
N ASN A 27 6.62 -5.72 -11.74
CA ASN A 27 5.92 -4.44 -11.89
C ASN A 27 6.21 -3.53 -10.70
N ALA A 28 6.26 -4.08 -9.48
CA ALA A 28 6.67 -3.33 -8.30
C ALA A 28 8.10 -2.79 -8.46
N SER A 29 9.05 -3.59 -8.96
CA SER A 29 10.41 -3.12 -9.26
C SER A 29 10.41 -2.03 -10.33
N LYS A 30 9.65 -2.18 -11.43
CA LYS A 30 9.55 -1.15 -12.48
C LYS A 30 9.01 0.17 -11.94
N LEU A 31 7.95 0.14 -11.14
CA LEU A 31 7.35 1.33 -10.51
C LEU A 31 8.37 2.07 -9.64
N LEU A 32 9.11 1.34 -8.79
CA LEU A 32 10.12 1.96 -7.92
C LEU A 32 11.33 2.49 -8.71
N LEU A 33 11.71 1.84 -9.82
CA LEU A 33 12.83 2.28 -10.64
C LEU A 33 12.53 3.56 -11.43
N GLN A 34 11.26 3.85 -11.71
CA GLN A 34 10.82 5.10 -12.36
C GLN A 34 10.95 6.33 -11.46
N LEU A 35 11.11 6.14 -10.15
CA LEU A 35 11.27 7.21 -9.17
C LEU A 35 12.74 7.56 -8.96
N LEU A 36 12.99 8.82 -8.57
CA LEU A 36 14.27 9.28 -8.06
C LEU A 36 14.68 8.44 -6.86
N VAL A 37 15.98 8.15 -6.72
CA VAL A 37 16.51 7.26 -5.68
C VAL A 37 16.08 7.71 -4.27
N SER A 38 15.98 9.02 -4.05
CA SER A 38 15.54 9.62 -2.78
C SER A 38 14.11 9.25 -2.39
N ASP A 39 13.22 9.06 -3.36
CA ASP A 39 11.78 8.83 -3.13
C ASP A 39 11.42 7.33 -3.09
N ARG A 40 12.30 6.47 -3.61
CA ARG A 40 12.13 5.01 -3.61
C ARG A 40 11.81 4.40 -2.25
N PRO A 41 12.49 4.74 -1.14
CA PRO A 41 12.18 4.14 0.15
C PRO A 41 10.75 4.47 0.59
N GLU A 42 10.33 5.72 0.45
CA GLU A 42 8.99 6.16 0.86
C GLU A 42 7.89 5.54 -0.01
N ALA A 43 8.12 5.49 -1.32
CA ALA A 43 7.21 4.82 -2.24
C ALA A 43 7.09 3.31 -1.94
N ALA A 44 8.19 2.64 -1.60
CA ALA A 44 8.18 1.22 -1.25
C ALA A 44 7.38 0.98 0.05
N LEU A 45 7.49 1.87 1.04
CA LEU A 45 6.68 1.81 2.25
C LEU A 45 5.19 1.99 1.92
N THR A 46 4.84 3.02 1.14
CA THR A 46 3.45 3.30 0.75
C THR A 46 2.83 2.12 0.00
N ILE A 47 3.54 1.56 -0.99
CA ILE A 47 3.08 0.41 -1.77
C ILE A 47 2.88 -0.82 -0.88
N SER A 48 3.84 -1.10 0.02
CA SER A 48 3.85 -2.32 0.83
C SER A 48 2.82 -2.33 1.96
N PHE A 49 2.63 -1.19 2.62
CA PHE A 49 1.76 -1.09 3.79
C PHE A 49 0.33 -0.62 3.47
N TYR A 50 0.14 0.12 2.38
CA TYR A 50 -1.15 0.74 2.07
C TYR A 50 -1.72 0.28 0.72
N GLU A 51 -1.01 0.51 -0.38
CA GLU A 51 -1.57 0.33 -1.72
C GLU A 51 -1.85 -1.15 -2.05
N ALA A 52 -0.89 -2.04 -1.77
CA ALA A 52 -1.04 -3.46 -2.04
C ALA A 52 -2.16 -4.11 -1.21
N PRO A 53 -2.25 -3.92 0.12
CA PRO A 53 -3.39 -4.41 0.90
C PRO A 53 -4.73 -3.85 0.41
N ALA A 54 -4.81 -2.56 0.08
CA ALA A 54 -6.05 -1.95 -0.39
C ALA A 54 -6.52 -2.59 -1.71
N ARG A 55 -5.60 -2.90 -2.63
CA ARG A 55 -5.93 -3.59 -3.90
C ARG A 55 -6.30 -5.06 -3.72
N LEU A 56 -5.83 -5.70 -2.66
CA LEU A 56 -6.28 -7.05 -2.30
C LEU A 56 -7.69 -7.05 -1.71
N GLN A 57 -8.06 -5.99 -1.00
CA GLN A 57 -9.39 -5.84 -0.40
C GLN A 57 -10.42 -5.37 -1.42
N ASP A 58 -10.06 -4.39 -2.25
CA ASP A 58 -10.86 -3.88 -3.35
C ASP A 58 -10.07 -4.01 -4.66
N PRO A 59 -10.29 -5.08 -5.44
CA PRO A 59 -9.55 -5.32 -6.67
C PRO A 59 -9.89 -4.35 -7.80
N VAL A 60 -11.01 -3.61 -7.69
CA VAL A 60 -11.47 -2.68 -8.74
C VAL A 60 -10.92 -1.29 -8.48
N TYR A 61 -11.14 -0.74 -7.27
CA TYR A 61 -10.77 0.63 -6.94
C TYR A 61 -9.57 0.73 -5.98
N GLY A 62 -9.25 -0.33 -5.24
CA GLY A 62 -8.10 -0.34 -4.32
C GLY A 62 -8.13 0.85 -3.36
N CYS A 63 -7.01 1.57 -3.27
CA CYS A 63 -6.90 2.77 -2.43
C CYS A 63 -7.73 3.97 -2.94
N VAL A 64 -8.19 3.96 -4.19
CA VAL A 64 -9.02 5.05 -4.75
C VAL A 64 -10.40 5.08 -4.08
N SER A 65 -10.90 3.94 -3.62
CA SER A 65 -12.15 3.88 -2.84
C SER A 65 -12.07 4.74 -1.57
N HIS A 66 -10.92 4.73 -0.88
CA HIS A 66 -10.67 5.55 0.30
C HIS A 66 -10.62 7.04 -0.06
N ILE A 67 -9.96 7.39 -1.17
CA ILE A 67 -9.91 8.78 -1.66
C ILE A 67 -11.33 9.28 -1.95
N PHE A 68 -12.12 8.47 -2.64
CA PHE A 68 -13.51 8.82 -2.95
C PHE A 68 -14.35 9.00 -1.68
N ALA A 69 -14.22 8.08 -0.71
CA ALA A 69 -14.92 8.20 0.57
C ALA A 69 -14.55 9.50 1.31
N LEU A 70 -13.27 9.89 1.32
CA LEU A 70 -12.82 11.15 1.91
C LEU A 70 -13.36 12.37 1.16
N GLN A 71 -13.38 12.32 -0.17
CA GLN A 71 -13.98 13.39 -0.98
C GLN A 71 -15.46 13.57 -0.67
N GLN A 72 -16.22 12.48 -0.53
CA GLN A 72 -17.63 12.55 -0.15
C GLN A 72 -17.83 13.12 1.26
N GLN A 73 -16.94 12.81 2.21
CA GLN A 73 -16.99 13.39 3.55
C GLN A 73 -16.76 14.89 3.53
N ILE A 74 -15.78 15.38 2.76
CA ILE A 74 -15.54 16.82 2.61
C ILE A 74 -16.78 17.50 2.03
N LEU A 75 -17.34 16.97 0.95
CA LEU A 75 -18.55 17.55 0.33
C LEU A 75 -19.76 17.56 1.28
N THR A 76 -19.91 16.52 2.09
CA THR A 76 -20.98 16.46 3.10
C THR A 76 -20.78 17.52 4.18
N LEU A 77 -19.54 17.74 4.63
CA LEU A 77 -19.20 18.75 5.63
C LEU A 77 -19.31 20.18 5.07
N GLU A 78 -18.99 20.40 3.79
CA GLU A 78 -19.14 21.71 3.14
C GLU A 78 -20.60 22.07 2.84
N ALA A 79 -21.47 21.06 2.70
CA ALA A 79 -22.90 21.24 2.49
C ALA A 79 -23.73 21.41 3.78
N GLN A 80 -23.08 21.29 4.96
CA GLN A 80 -23.67 21.55 6.28
C GLN A 80 -23.52 23.03 6.67
#